data_AF-A0A367RUJ4-F1
#
_entry.id   AF-A0A367RUJ4-F1
#
_cell.length_a   1.000
_cell.length_b   1.000
_cell.length_c   1.000
_cell.angle_alpha   90.00
_cell.angle_beta   90.00
_cell.angle_gamma   90.00
#
_symmetry.space_group_name_H-M   'P 1'
#
loop_
_entity.id
_entity.type
_entity.pdbx_description
1 polymer ?
#
loop_
_entity_poly.entity_id
_entity_poly.type
_entity_poly.pdbx_seq_one_letter_code
_entity_poly.pdbx_strand_id
1 'polypeptide(L)'
;MNNKKKTSRFDELIDAARSRQQRDRPQPTEDRPTSQSKSTDPAYTRTTIYLPKQLHRQLKAAAASQERQMSDIVAELVEQWLLVKGSGE
;
A
#
# COMPACT_ATOMS: atom_id res chain seq x y z
N MET A 1 48.17 11.36 -30.56
CA MET A 1 47.90 11.97 -29.23
C MET A 1 46.41 11.87 -28.97
N ASN A 2 45.95 10.89 -28.18
CA ASN A 2 44.52 10.67 -27.94
C ASN A 2 44.11 11.22 -26.57
N ASN A 3 43.45 12.39 -26.58
CA ASN A 3 42.84 13.00 -25.40
C ASN A 3 41.59 12.23 -24.98
N LYS A 4 41.74 11.23 -24.09
CA LYS A 4 40.60 10.73 -23.31
C LYS A 4 40.23 11.80 -22.29
N LYS A 5 39.19 12.59 -22.60
CA LYS A 5 38.56 13.50 -21.63
C LYS A 5 38.10 12.68 -20.43
N LYS A 6 38.63 12.97 -19.24
CA LYS A 6 38.16 12.39 -17.97
C LYS A 6 36.78 12.97 -17.69
N THR A 7 35.73 12.33 -18.17
CA THR A 7 34.35 12.65 -17.76
C THR A 7 34.21 12.30 -16.28
N SER A 8 33.63 13.21 -15.50
CA SER A 8 33.47 13.00 -14.06
C SER A 8 32.54 11.80 -13.84
N ARG A 9 32.77 11.01 -12.79
CA ARG A 9 31.85 9.91 -12.40
C ARG A 9 30.43 10.44 -12.15
N PHE A 10 30.30 11.71 -11.80
CA PHE A 10 29.01 12.38 -11.68
C PHE A 10 28.31 12.58 -13.03
N ASP A 11 29.04 12.94 -14.09
CA ASP A 11 28.46 13.12 -15.42
C ASP A 11 27.92 11.79 -15.97
N GLU A 12 28.65 10.69 -15.75
CA GLU A 12 28.19 9.36 -16.14
C GLU A 12 26.91 8.94 -15.42
N LEU A 13 26.77 9.28 -14.14
CA LEU A 13 25.55 8.99 -13.36
C LEU A 13 24.35 9.85 -13.80
N ILE A 14 24.59 11.12 -14.11
CA ILE A 14 23.57 12.05 -14.59
C ILE A 14 23.06 11.61 -15.96
N ASP A 15 23.96 11.24 -16.88
CA ASP A 15 23.59 10.73 -18.20
C ASP A 15 22.87 9.38 -18.11
N ALA A 16 23.31 8.48 -17.22
CA ALA A 16 22.62 7.22 -16.98
C ALA A 16 21.18 7.43 -16.47
N ALA A 17 20.98 8.38 -15.54
CA ALA A 17 19.66 8.73 -15.02
C ALA A 17 18.74 9.32 -16.11
N ARG A 18 19.28 10.20 -16.96
CA ARG A 18 18.53 10.80 -18.08
C ARG A 18 18.14 9.75 -19.13
N SER A 19 19.02 8.78 -19.38
CA SER A 19 18.72 7.66 -20.31
C SER A 19 17.60 6.75 -19.82
N ARG A 20 17.43 6.58 -18.50
CA ARG A 20 16.32 5.81 -17.90
C ARG A 20 14.98 6.52 -18.08
N GLN A 21 14.93 7.83 -17.85
CA GLN A 21 13.70 8.62 -18.05
C GLN A 21 13.17 8.56 -19.49
N GLN A 22 14.04 8.40 -20.48
CA GLN A 22 13.63 8.29 -21.88
C GLN A 22 13.10 6.90 -22.24
N ARG A 23 13.53 5.85 -21.52
CA ARG A 23 13.10 4.46 -21.74
C ARG A 23 11.80 4.14 -21.01
N ASP A 24 11.60 4.73 -19.82
CA ASP A 24 10.39 4.60 -19.00
C ASP A 24 9.41 5.75 -19.26
N ARG A 25 9.19 6.14 -20.52
CA ARG A 25 7.97 6.88 -20.87
C ARG A 25 6.83 5.85 -20.86
N PRO A 26 5.96 5.82 -19.84
CA PRO A 26 4.82 4.92 -19.86
C PRO A 26 4.00 5.26 -21.10
N GLN A 27 3.72 4.25 -21.93
CA GLN A 27 2.70 4.40 -22.95
C GLN A 27 1.39 4.75 -22.24
N PRO A 28 0.55 5.63 -22.80
CA PRO A 28 -0.77 5.90 -22.25
C PRO A 28 -1.61 4.62 -22.40
N THR A 29 -1.55 3.75 -21.41
CA THR A 29 -2.50 2.67 -21.25
C THR A 29 -3.78 3.31 -20.77
N GLU A 30 -4.88 3.11 -21.51
CA GLU A 30 -6.22 3.48 -21.05
C GLU A 30 -6.40 3.00 -19.60
N ASP A 31 -6.71 3.94 -18.71
CA ASP A 31 -7.01 3.69 -17.30
C ASP A 31 -8.27 2.81 -17.22
N ARG A 32 -8.10 1.50 -17.41
CA ARG A 32 -9.08 0.53 -16.90
C ARG A 32 -9.14 0.77 -15.39
N PRO A 33 -10.34 0.91 -14.80
CA PRO A 33 -10.47 1.10 -13.36
C PRO A 33 -9.86 -0.12 -12.68
N THR A 34 -8.61 0.05 -12.26
CA THR A 34 -7.91 -0.91 -11.44
C THR A 34 -8.72 -0.97 -10.15
N SER A 35 -9.22 -2.16 -9.84
CA SER A 35 -9.86 -2.55 -8.57
C SER A 35 -9.85 -1.42 -7.54
N GLN A 36 -10.99 -0.72 -7.37
CA GLN A 36 -11.06 0.41 -6.44
C GLN A 36 -10.61 -0.09 -5.07
N SER A 37 -9.44 0.37 -4.64
CA SER A 37 -8.91 0.05 -3.33
C SER A 37 -9.94 0.44 -2.26
N LYS A 38 -9.95 -0.22 -1.10
CA LYS A 38 -10.83 0.17 0.02
C LYS A 38 -10.65 1.64 0.45
N SER A 39 -9.55 2.30 0.08
CA SER A 39 -9.35 3.72 0.35
C SER A 39 -10.02 4.68 -0.63
N THR A 40 -10.46 4.20 -1.78
CA THR A 40 -11.14 4.99 -2.82
C THR A 40 -12.64 4.67 -2.91
N ASP A 41 -13.09 3.65 -2.19
CA ASP A 41 -14.49 3.25 -2.12
C ASP A 41 -15.25 4.17 -1.12
N PRO A 42 -16.32 4.87 -1.53
CA PRO A 42 -17.09 5.75 -0.66
C PRO A 42 -17.82 5.02 0.48
N ALA A 43 -18.00 3.71 0.41
CA ALA A 43 -18.60 2.92 1.49
C ALA A 43 -17.66 2.72 2.70
N TYR A 44 -16.37 3.06 2.58
CA TYR A 44 -15.37 2.84 3.62
C TYR A 44 -14.80 4.15 4.16
N THR A 45 -14.63 4.22 5.49
CA THR A 45 -13.87 5.28 6.16
C THR A 45 -12.58 4.71 6.75
N ARG A 46 -11.43 5.32 6.43
CA ARG A 46 -10.13 4.89 6.98
C ARG A 46 -10.06 5.23 8.47
N THR A 47 -9.81 4.20 9.29
CA THR A 47 -9.64 4.34 10.73
C THR A 47 -8.24 3.90 11.14
N THR A 48 -7.58 4.67 12.00
CA THR A 48 -6.26 4.33 12.56
C THR A 48 -6.38 4.21 14.07
N ILE A 49 -5.94 3.07 14.62
CA ILE A 49 -6.01 2.75 16.05
C ILE A 49 -4.69 2.18 16.54
N TYR A 50 -4.40 2.36 17.82
CA TYR A 50 -3.29 1.68 18.47
C TYR A 50 -3.74 0.33 19.01
N LEU A 51 -2.97 -0.72 18.68
CA LEU A 51 -3.12 -2.05 19.25
C LEU A 51 -1.83 -2.45 19.98
N PRO A 52 -1.89 -3.18 21.11
CA PRO A 52 -0.71 -3.79 21.70
C PRO A 52 0.07 -4.62 20.65
N LYS A 53 1.40 -4.53 20.65
CA LYS A 53 2.25 -5.17 19.62
C LYS A 53 1.97 -6.66 19.48
N GLN A 54 1.76 -7.36 20.60
CA GLN A 54 1.45 -8.79 20.60
C GLN A 54 0.09 -9.07 19.93
N LEU A 55 -0.93 -8.26 20.24
CA LEU A 55 -2.26 -8.40 19.66
C LEU A 55 -2.24 -8.15 18.15
N HIS A 56 -1.54 -7.11 17.69
CA HIS A 56 -1.37 -6.84 16.26
C HIS A 56 -0.69 -8.01 15.53
N ARG A 57 0.35 -8.62 16.13
CA ARG A 57 1.01 -9.81 15.55
C ARG A 57 0.07 -11.00 15.45
N GLN A 58 -0.72 -11.26 16.48
CA GLN A 58 -1.71 -12.34 16.49
C GLN A 58 -2.80 -12.12 15.44
N LEU A 59 -3.34 -10.90 15.34
CA LEU A 59 -4.31 -10.53 14.31
C LEU A 59 -3.75 -10.74 12.91
N LYS A 60 -2.52 -10.29 12.65
CA LYS A 60 -1.86 -10.48 11.35
C LYS A 60 -1.67 -11.97 11.03
N ALA A 61 -1.24 -12.78 12.00
CA ALA A 61 -1.06 -14.21 11.80
C ALA A 61 -2.39 -14.92 11.52
N ALA A 62 -3.44 -14.60 12.29
CA ALA A 62 -4.77 -15.16 12.09
C ALA A 62 -5.35 -14.79 10.71
N ALA A 63 -5.23 -13.51 10.32
CA ALA A 63 -5.66 -13.03 9.01
C ALA A 63 -4.96 -13.79 7.87
N ALA A 64 -3.65 -14.00 7.98
CA ALA A 64 -2.90 -14.78 7.00
C ALA A 64 -3.34 -16.24 6.95
N SER A 65 -3.55 -16.89 8.11
CA SER A 65 -3.98 -18.30 8.17
C SER A 65 -5.39 -18.54 7.62
N GLN A 66 -6.26 -17.54 7.68
CA GLN A 66 -7.65 -17.63 7.23
C GLN A 66 -7.84 -17.06 5.82
N GLU A 67 -6.77 -16.57 5.18
CA GLU A 67 -6.83 -15.85 3.90
C GLU A 67 -7.82 -14.66 3.93
N ARG A 68 -7.95 -14.00 5.08
CA ARG A 68 -8.87 -12.88 5.31
C ARG A 68 -8.12 -11.56 5.42
N GLN A 69 -8.81 -10.46 5.08
CA GLN A 69 -8.29 -9.11 5.32
C GLN A 69 -8.46 -8.74 6.80
N MET A 70 -7.42 -8.14 7.40
CA MET A 70 -7.49 -7.67 8.79
C MET A 70 -8.61 -6.65 9.02
N SER A 71 -8.91 -5.81 8.01
CA SER A 71 -10.02 -4.84 8.09
C SER A 71 -11.36 -5.51 8.33
N ASP A 72 -11.60 -6.66 7.70
CA ASP A 72 -12.89 -7.33 7.71
C ASP A 72 -13.09 -8.06 9.04
N ILE A 73 -12.01 -8.63 9.58
CA ILE A 73 -12.00 -9.20 10.94
C ILE A 73 -12.30 -8.11 11.98
N VAL A 74 -11.67 -6.93 11.86
CA VAL A 74 -11.91 -5.83 12.81
C VAL A 74 -13.33 -5.29 12.68
N ALA A 75 -13.86 -5.14 11.46
CA ALA A 75 -15.24 -4.69 11.25
C ALA A 75 -16.24 -5.64 11.90
N GLU A 76 -16.11 -6.95 11.68
CA GLU A 76 -16.97 -7.98 12.29
C GLU A 76 -16.94 -7.93 13.82
N LEU A 77 -15.75 -7.79 14.42
CA LEU A 77 -15.60 -7.68 15.88
C LEU A 77 -16.28 -6.41 16.44
N VAL A 78 -16.18 -5.30 15.71
CA VAL A 78 -16.83 -4.03 16.10
C VAL A 78 -18.35 -4.14 15.97
N GLU A 79 -18.87 -4.74 14.90
CA GLU A 79 -20.30 -5.00 14.71
C GLU A 79 -20.85 -5.89 15.83
N GLN A 80 -20.18 -6.99 16.15
CA GLN A 80 -20.56 -7.88 17.26
C GLN A 80 -20.57 -7.16 18.60
N TRP A 81 -19.56 -6.32 18.88
CA TRP A 81 -19.50 -5.54 20.11
C TRP A 81 -20.66 -4.53 20.21
N LEU A 82 -21.02 -3.89 19.10
CA LEU A 82 -22.15 -2.95 19.04
C LEU A 82 -23.50 -3.66 19.21
N LEU A 83 -23.69 -4.85 18.64
CA LEU A 83 -24.91 -5.64 18.81
C LEU A 83 -25.15 -6.05 20.27
N VAL A 84 -24.09 -6.46 20.98
CA VAL A 84 -24.17 -6.77 22.42
C VAL A 84 -24.55 -5.53 23.22
N LYS A 85 -24.06 -4.36 22.84
CA LYS A 85 -24.38 -3.10 23.51
C LYS A 85 -25.82 -2.64 23.26
N GLY A 86 -26.34 -2.80 22.05
CA GLY A 86 -27.71 -2.43 21.70
C GLY A 86 -28.78 -3.39 22.22
N SER A 87 -28.40 -4.55 22.76
CA SER A 87 -29.33 -5.54 23.36
C SER A 87 -29.54 -5.33 24.87
N GLY A 88 -28.96 -4.27 25.44
CA GLY A 88 -28.99 -3.97 26.88
C GLY A 88 -29.65 -2.63 27.24
N GLU A 89 -30.33 -1.98 26.30
CA GLU A 89 -31.31 -0.90 26.53
C GLU A 89 -32.73 -1.43 26.31
#